data_AF-A0A7V3CDS5-F1
#
_entry.id   AF-A0A7V3CDS5-F1
#
_cell.length_a   1.000
_cell.length_b   1.000
_cell.length_c   1.000
_cell.angle_alpha   90.00
_cell.angle_beta   90.00
_cell.angle_gamma   90.00
#
_symmetry.space_group_name_H-M   'P 1'
#
loop_
_entity.id
_entity.type
_entity.pdbx_description
1 polymer ?
#
loop_
_entity_poly.entity_id
_entity_poly.type
_entity_poly.pdbx_seq_one_letter_code
_entity_poly.pdbx_strand_id
1 'polypeptide(L)'
;GAAALRGQIDRLLRREEGWVLVDFKYAGGAHSAEELLDNYGFQLKTYALAAERLLREPLRSVQIHVLNRAESHALSFRPEELAAHAELLETLAAQWAAGGADLEAVGLRPACLSCPYHRDLSLCPVPKGRPFRAA
;
A
#
# COMPACT_ATOMS: atom_id res chain seq x y z
N GLY A 1 -3.45 0.26 22.94
CA GLY A 1 -4.07 -1.01 22.50
C GLY A 1 -3.43 -1.39 21.18
N ALA A 2 -3.22 -2.69 20.92
CA ALA A 2 -2.70 -3.14 19.63
C ALA A 2 -3.72 -2.83 18.53
N ALA A 3 -3.27 -2.32 17.39
CA ALA A 3 -4.15 -2.03 16.27
C ALA A 3 -4.48 -3.32 15.51
N ALA A 4 -5.74 -3.46 15.09
CA ALA A 4 -6.17 -4.55 14.22
C ALA A 4 -6.39 -4.02 12.81
N LEU A 5 -5.68 -4.59 11.84
CA LEU A 5 -5.89 -4.30 10.44
C LEU A 5 -6.99 -5.20 9.86
N ARG A 6 -7.88 -4.60 9.07
CA ARG A 6 -8.90 -5.31 8.30
C ARG A 6 -8.73 -4.97 6.82
N GLY A 7 -8.79 -5.99 5.98
CA GLY A 7 -8.72 -5.85 4.53
C GLY A 7 -9.24 -7.11 3.84
N GLN A 8 -9.17 -7.11 2.52
CA GLN A 8 -9.55 -8.24 1.69
C GLN A 8 -8.44 -8.50 0.68
N ILE A 9 -7.89 -9.70 0.72
CA ILE A 9 -6.99 -10.20 -0.32
C ILE A 9 -7.88 -10.72 -1.45
N ASP A 10 -7.63 -10.28 -2.69
CA ASP A 10 -8.42 -10.70 -3.84
C ASP A 10 -8.33 -12.21 -4.05
N ARG A 11 -7.11 -12.77 -4.02
CA ARG A 11 -6.90 -14.20 -4.16
C ARG A 11 -5.60 -14.71 -3.52
N LEU A 12 -5.71 -15.87 -2.86
CA LEU A 12 -4.58 -16.72 -2.47
C LEU A 12 -4.67 -18.05 -3.23
N LEU A 13 -3.53 -18.52 -3.74
CA LEU A 13 -3.44 -19.76 -4.53
C LEU A 13 -2.32 -20.65 -3.96
N ARG A 14 -2.63 -21.92 -3.67
CA ARG A 14 -1.59 -22.92 -3.39
C ARG A 14 -1.10 -23.50 -4.71
N ARG A 15 0.20 -23.44 -4.94
CA ARG A 15 0.92 -24.11 -6.04
C ARG A 15 1.90 -25.13 -5.45
N GLU A 16 2.50 -25.96 -6.30
CA GLU A 16 3.51 -26.94 -5.89
C GLU A 16 4.69 -26.26 -5.17
N GLU A 17 5.12 -25.09 -5.65
CA GLU A 17 6.23 -24.32 -5.08
C GLU A 17 5.86 -23.45 -3.85
N GLY A 18 4.59 -23.44 -3.44
CA GLY A 18 4.12 -22.67 -2.29
C GLY A 18 2.93 -21.75 -2.56
N TRP A 19 2.68 -20.83 -1.63
CA TRP A 19 1.55 -19.90 -1.70
C TRP A 19 1.86 -18.68 -2.57
N VAL A 20 0.92 -18.31 -3.44
CA VAL A 20 0.98 -17.13 -4.29
C VAL A 20 -0.19 -16.22 -3.95
N LEU A 21 0.10 -14.96 -3.67
CA LEU A 21 -0.90 -13.90 -3.54
C LEU A 21 -1.13 -13.25 -4.89
N VAL A 22 -2.38 -13.03 -5.27
CA VAL A 22 -2.74 -12.34 -6.51
C VAL A 22 -3.68 -11.19 -6.18
N ASP A 23 -3.35 -10.02 -6.71
CA ASP A 23 -4.15 -8.78 -6.63
C ASP A 23 -4.48 -8.31 -8.06
N PHE A 24 -5.75 -8.02 -8.33
CA PHE A 24 -6.22 -7.65 -9.67
C PHE A 24 -6.44 -6.15 -9.75
N LYS A 25 -5.81 -5.49 -10.73
CA LYS A 25 -5.95 -4.04 -10.94
C LYS A 25 -6.38 -3.71 -12.36
N TYR A 26 -7.21 -2.67 -12.47
CA TYR A 26 -7.38 -1.90 -13.70
C TYR A 26 -6.47 -0.68 -13.62
N ALA A 27 -5.27 -0.77 -14.19
CA ALA A 27 -4.28 0.30 -14.12
C ALA A 27 -4.29 1.13 -15.41
N GLY A 28 -4.47 2.46 -15.26
CA GLY A 28 -4.45 3.38 -16.39
C GLY A 28 -3.03 3.74 -16.87
N GLY A 29 -2.08 3.89 -15.95
CA GLY A 29 -0.78 4.52 -16.24
C GLY A 29 0.46 3.94 -15.55
N ALA A 30 0.37 2.84 -14.80
CA ALA A 30 1.56 2.11 -14.37
C ALA A 30 1.91 1.06 -15.44
N HIS A 31 3.19 0.96 -15.81
CA HIS A 31 3.66 0.17 -16.94
C HIS A 31 4.81 -0.76 -16.56
N SER A 32 5.66 -0.38 -15.60
CA SER A 32 6.76 -1.22 -15.13
C SER A 32 6.45 -1.87 -13.77
N ALA A 33 7.19 -2.93 -13.44
CA ALA A 33 7.11 -3.55 -12.11
C ALA A 33 7.50 -2.57 -10.99
N GLU A 34 8.41 -1.63 -11.27
CA GLU A 34 8.84 -0.57 -10.34
C GLU A 34 7.71 0.43 -10.09
N GLU A 35 7.04 0.93 -11.14
CA GLU A 35 5.91 1.84 -11.00
C GLU A 35 4.72 1.17 -10.29
N LEU A 36 4.49 -0.13 -10.54
CA LEU A 36 3.48 -0.91 -9.83
C LEU A 36 3.86 -1.08 -8.35
N LEU A 37 5.14 -1.28 -8.05
CA LEU A 37 5.64 -1.36 -6.69
C LEU A 37 5.49 -0.01 -5.96
N ASP A 38 5.77 1.11 -6.61
CA ASP A 38 5.60 2.44 -6.02
C ASP A 38 4.12 2.73 -5.71
N ASN A 39 3.22 2.34 -6.62
CA ASN A 39 1.79 2.61 -6.47
C ASN A 39 1.08 1.65 -5.51
N TYR A 40 1.45 0.37 -5.51
CA TYR A 40 0.73 -0.68 -4.80
C TYR A 40 1.55 -1.38 -3.72
N GLY A 41 2.84 -1.09 -3.60
CA GLY A 41 3.76 -1.80 -2.70
C GLY A 41 3.33 -1.76 -1.23
N PHE A 42 2.83 -0.63 -0.74
CA PHE A 42 2.32 -0.54 0.63
C PHE A 42 1.16 -1.53 0.87
N GLN A 43 0.20 -1.60 -0.07
CA GLN A 43 -0.92 -2.53 -0.02
C GLN A 43 -0.44 -3.97 -0.10
N LEU A 44 0.41 -4.29 -1.08
CA LEU A 44 0.90 -5.64 -1.34
C LEU A 44 1.76 -6.18 -0.19
N LYS A 45 2.62 -5.36 0.42
CA LYS A 45 3.38 -5.73 1.63
C LYS A 45 2.47 -5.98 2.82
N THR A 46 1.43 -5.15 3.00
CA THR A 46 0.42 -5.35 4.06
C THR A 46 -0.31 -6.68 3.87
N TYR A 47 -0.70 -6.99 2.64
CA TYR A 47 -1.37 -8.25 2.31
C TYR A 47 -0.44 -9.45 2.46
N ALA A 48 0.83 -9.33 2.06
CA ALA A 48 1.83 -10.38 2.25
C ALA A 48 1.99 -10.72 3.75
N LEU A 49 2.20 -9.72 4.61
CA LEU A 49 2.27 -9.92 6.06
C LEU A 49 1.01 -10.59 6.62
N ALA A 50 -0.18 -10.13 6.20
CA ALA A 50 -1.43 -10.70 6.65
C ALA A 50 -1.59 -12.17 6.21
N ALA A 51 -1.23 -12.47 4.96
CA ALA A 51 -1.28 -13.82 4.42
C ALA A 51 -0.28 -14.76 5.12
N GLU A 52 0.97 -14.35 5.31
CA GLU A 52 1.97 -15.17 5.99
C GLU A 52 1.60 -15.45 7.45
N ARG A 53 1.02 -14.47 8.15
CA ARG A 53 0.48 -14.67 9.51
C ARG A 53 -0.69 -15.66 9.53
N LEU A 54 -1.61 -15.55 8.57
CA LEU A 54 -2.77 -16.44 8.46
C LEU A 54 -2.36 -17.88 8.12
N LEU A 55 -1.46 -18.02 7.14
CA LEU A 55 -1.01 -19.30 6.59
C LEU A 55 0.08 -19.95 7.46
N ARG A 56 0.78 -19.18 8.28
CA ARG A 56 1.98 -19.58 9.05
C ARG A 56 3.10 -20.13 8.16
N GLU A 57 3.14 -19.69 6.91
CA GLU A 57 4.13 -20.04 5.90
C GLU A 57 4.49 -18.78 5.10
N PRO A 58 5.75 -18.63 4.65
CA PRO A 58 6.13 -17.52 3.78
C PRO A 58 5.45 -17.65 2.41
N LEU A 59 5.16 -16.51 1.79
CA LEU A 59 4.68 -16.50 0.41
C LEU A 59 5.84 -16.79 -0.55
N ARG A 60 5.55 -17.57 -1.59
CA ARG A 60 6.49 -17.81 -2.70
C ARG A 60 6.61 -16.56 -3.59
N SER A 61 5.50 -15.91 -3.88
CA SER A 61 5.46 -14.66 -4.64
C SER A 61 4.17 -13.89 -4.40
N VAL A 62 4.23 -12.59 -4.70
CA VAL A 62 3.08 -11.71 -4.77
C VAL A 62 2.94 -11.26 -6.21
N GLN A 63 1.75 -11.38 -6.79
CA GLN A 63 1.51 -11.03 -8.19
C GLN A 63 0.47 -9.94 -8.29
N ILE A 64 0.71 -8.99 -9.19
CA ILE A 64 -0.28 -8.00 -9.62
C ILE A 64 -0.67 -8.29 -11.06
N HIS A 65 -1.97 -8.41 -11.30
CA HIS A 65 -2.54 -8.73 -12.62
C HIS A 65 -3.28 -7.50 -13.15
N VAL A 66 -2.80 -6.94 -14.27
CA VAL A 66 -3.33 -5.74 -14.91
C VAL A 66 -4.35 -6.15 -15.98
N LEU A 67 -5.63 -6.17 -15.58
CA LEU A 67 -6.70 -6.84 -16.33
C LEU A 67 -6.95 -6.23 -17.72
N ASN A 68 -6.91 -4.91 -17.85
CA ASN A 68 -7.11 -4.21 -19.12
C ASN A 68 -5.99 -4.44 -20.15
N ARG A 69 -4.88 -5.09 -19.75
CA ARG A 69 -3.74 -5.36 -20.62
C ARG A 69 -3.39 -6.84 -20.72
N ALA A 70 -4.05 -7.69 -19.92
CA ALA A 70 -3.72 -9.11 -19.79
C ALA A 70 -2.24 -9.35 -19.40
N GLU A 71 -1.68 -8.46 -18.57
CA GLU A 71 -0.29 -8.52 -18.09
C GLU A 71 -0.26 -8.90 -16.60
N SER A 72 0.81 -9.57 -16.18
CA SER A 72 1.03 -9.88 -14.77
C SER A 72 2.49 -9.67 -14.39
N HIS A 73 2.72 -9.10 -13.21
CA HIS A 73 4.06 -8.89 -12.66
C HIS A 73 4.20 -9.63 -11.34
N ALA A 74 5.27 -10.42 -11.23
CA ALA A 74 5.64 -11.07 -9.99
C ALA A 74 6.59 -10.17 -9.19
N LEU A 75 6.26 -10.00 -7.92
CA LEU A 75 7.02 -9.27 -6.93
C LEU A 75 7.41 -10.24 -5.82
N SER A 76 8.58 -9.98 -5.24
CA SER A 76 9.05 -10.67 -4.05
C SER A 76 9.48 -9.63 -3.03
N PHE A 77 9.18 -9.89 -1.76
CA PHE A 77 9.57 -9.03 -0.65
C PHE A 77 10.52 -9.82 0.23
N ARG A 78 11.67 -9.24 0.55
CA ARG A 78 12.60 -9.88 1.47
C ARG A 78 12.03 -9.82 2.90
N PRO A 79 12.38 -10.78 3.78
CA PRO A 79 11.90 -10.77 5.16
C PRO A 79 12.14 -9.45 5.90
N GLU A 80 13.29 -8.81 5.66
CA GLU A 80 13.64 -7.51 6.24
C GLU A 80 12.72 -6.37 5.77
N GLU A 81 12.22 -6.42 4.53
CA GLU A 81 11.29 -5.42 4.01
C GLU A 81 9.91 -5.57 4.64
N LEU A 82 9.48 -6.80 4.86
CA LEU A 82 8.21 -7.10 5.54
C LEU A 82 8.28 -6.74 7.03
N ALA A 83 9.43 -6.98 7.68
CA ALA A 83 9.66 -6.55 9.06
C ALA A 83 9.61 -5.02 9.20
N ALA A 84 10.35 -4.29 8.35
CA ALA A 84 10.32 -2.83 8.33
C ALA A 84 8.90 -2.29 8.03
N HIS A 85 8.16 -2.95 7.14
CA HIS A 85 6.77 -2.59 6.84
C HIS A 85 5.84 -2.85 8.03
N ALA A 86 6.05 -3.91 8.81
CA ALA A 86 5.29 -4.16 10.03
C ALA A 86 5.54 -3.05 11.08
N GLU A 87 6.78 -2.62 11.28
CA GLU A 87 7.13 -1.50 12.17
C GLU A 87 6.49 -0.18 11.70
N LEU A 88 6.47 0.06 10.39
CA LEU A 88 5.80 1.21 9.80
C LEU A 88 4.28 1.18 10.10
N LEU A 89 3.63 0.03 9.95
CA LEU A 89 2.20 -0.13 10.24
C LEU A 89 1.88 0.18 11.72
N GLU A 90 2.70 -0.31 12.65
CA GLU A 90 2.55 -0.02 14.08
C GLU A 90 2.75 1.48 14.38
N THR A 91 3.74 2.10 13.73
CA THR A 91 4.00 3.54 13.86
C THR A 91 2.81 4.36 13.37
N LEU A 92 2.26 4.04 12.20
CA LEU A 92 1.10 4.70 11.63
C LEU A 92 -0.15 4.52 12.50
N ALA A 93 -0.35 3.31 13.03
CA ALA A 93 -1.44 3.02 13.94
C ALA A 93 -1.33 3.84 15.24
N ALA A 94 -0.14 3.96 15.82
CA ALA A 94 0.11 4.79 16.99
C ALA A 94 -0.14 6.28 16.72
N GLN A 95 0.30 6.78 15.56
CA GLN A 95 0.04 8.16 15.14
C GLN A 95 -1.46 8.44 15.01
N TRP A 96 -2.22 7.54 14.38
CA TRP A 96 -3.67 7.68 14.28
C TRP A 96 -4.38 7.61 15.63
N ALA A 97 -3.95 6.72 16.53
CA ALA A 97 -4.48 6.66 17.89
C ALA A 97 -4.20 7.93 18.70
N ALA A 98 -3.10 8.63 18.41
CA ALA A 98 -2.71 9.90 19.04
C ALA A 98 -3.39 11.15 18.44
N GLY A 99 -4.34 10.98 17.52
CA GLY A 99 -5.07 12.09 16.88
C GLY A 99 -4.68 12.36 15.42
N GLY A 100 -3.82 11.51 14.83
CA GLY A 100 -3.39 11.63 13.44
C GLY A 100 -2.32 12.69 13.22
N ALA A 101 -2.08 13.02 11.95
CA ALA A 101 -1.16 14.09 11.57
C ALA A 101 -1.89 15.44 11.60
N ASP A 102 -1.19 16.49 12.04
CA ASP A 102 -1.63 17.86 11.84
C ASP A 102 -1.60 18.19 10.34
N LEU A 103 -2.76 18.13 9.70
CA LEU A 103 -2.89 18.35 8.26
C LEU A 103 -2.58 19.80 7.84
N GLU A 104 -2.65 20.77 8.75
CA GLU A 104 -2.27 22.17 8.46
C GLU A 104 -0.75 22.33 8.35
N ALA A 105 0.01 21.47 9.02
CA ALA A 105 1.47 21.40 8.95
C ALA A 105 1.98 20.52 7.78
N VAL A 106 1.11 19.75 7.12
CA VAL A 106 1.49 18.88 6.00
C VAL A 106 1.66 19.69 4.71
N GLY A 107 2.80 19.52 4.03
CA GLY A 107 3.04 20.12 2.71
C GLY A 107 2.20 19.49 1.60
N LEU A 108 1.89 20.30 0.57
CA LEU A 108 1.13 19.88 -0.60
C LEU A 108 1.86 18.75 -1.35
N ARG A 109 1.20 17.61 -1.52
CA ARG A 109 1.70 16.44 -2.26
C ARG A 109 1.05 16.34 -3.64
N PRO A 110 1.65 15.63 -4.62
CA PRO A 110 1.03 15.40 -5.93
C PRO A 110 -0.40 14.84 -5.85
N ALA A 111 -0.66 13.91 -4.92
CA ALA A 111 -1.99 13.35 -4.68
C ALA A 111 -3.02 14.39 -4.19
N CYS A 112 -2.60 15.52 -3.61
CA CYS A 112 -3.52 16.59 -3.23
C CYS A 112 -4.19 17.21 -4.47
N LEU A 113 -3.49 17.26 -5.62
CA LEU A 113 -4.01 17.85 -6.86
C LEU A 113 -5.19 17.05 -7.46
N SER A 114 -5.29 15.76 -7.12
CA SER A 114 -6.38 14.88 -7.54
C SER A 114 -7.37 14.54 -6.41
N CYS A 115 -7.13 15.01 -5.17
CA CYS A 115 -7.96 14.71 -4.02
C CYS A 115 -9.26 15.53 -4.03
N PRO A 116 -10.46 14.91 -4.06
CA PRO A 116 -11.73 15.64 -4.05
C PRO A 116 -11.94 16.51 -2.81
N TYR A 117 -11.43 16.07 -1.65
CA TYR A 117 -11.51 16.85 -0.41
C TYR A 117 -10.70 18.15 -0.46
N HIS A 118 -9.62 18.16 -1.25
CA HIS A 118 -8.75 19.33 -1.42
C HIS A 118 -9.21 20.23 -2.56
N ARG A 119 -9.54 19.64 -3.72
CA ARG A 119 -9.90 20.36 -4.94
C ARG A 119 -11.36 20.81 -4.97
N ASP A 120 -12.28 19.92 -4.64
CA ASP A 120 -13.70 20.11 -4.96
C ASP A 120 -14.51 20.55 -3.74
N LEU A 121 -14.16 20.04 -2.53
CA LEU A 121 -14.95 20.26 -1.32
C LEU A 121 -14.37 21.33 -0.37
N SER A 122 -13.11 21.74 -0.54
CA SER A 122 -12.38 22.64 0.37
C SER A 122 -12.47 22.26 1.87
N LEU A 123 -12.61 20.95 2.16
CA LEU A 123 -12.67 20.40 3.53
C LEU A 123 -11.29 19.97 4.05
N CYS A 124 -10.30 19.89 3.16
CA CYS A 124 -8.95 19.45 3.51
C CYS A 124 -8.13 20.62 4.08
N PRO A 125 -7.55 20.50 5.30
CA PRO A 125 -6.74 21.57 5.91
C PRO A 125 -5.36 21.77 5.26
N VAL A 126 -4.94 20.87 4.35
CA VAL A 126 -3.62 20.92 3.71
C VAL A 126 -3.45 22.23 2.93
N PRO A 127 -2.43 23.05 3.23
CA PRO A 127 -2.20 24.33 2.57
C PRO A 127 -2.02 24.21 1.05
N LYS A 128 -2.70 25.07 0.29
CA LYS A 128 -2.66 25.07 -1.18
C LYS A 128 -1.34 25.57 -1.80
N GLY A 129 -0.44 26.15 -1.01
CA GLY A 129 0.71 26.92 -1.51
C GLY A 129 2.10 26.52 -1.00
N ARG A 130 2.23 25.52 -0.12
CA ARG A 130 3.55 25.07 0.35
C ARG A 130 3.87 23.70 -0.27
N PRO A 131 4.78 23.61 -1.25
CA PRO A 131 5.17 22.31 -1.79
C PRO A 131 5.78 21.44 -0.69
N PHE A 132 5.47 20.14 -0.74
CA PHE A 132 6.10 19.15 0.13
C PHE A 132 7.63 19.22 -0.02
N ARG A 133 8.33 19.40 1.10
CA ARG A 133 9.78 19.21 1.17
C ARG A 133 10.01 17.84 1.78
N ALA A 134 10.56 16.92 0.99
CA ALA A 134 11.13 15.70 1.56
C ALA A 134 12.27 16.11 2.49
N ALA A 135 12.21 15.70 3.75
CA ALA A 135 13.32 15.78 4.69
C ALA A 135 14.29 14.63 4.42
#